data_AF-A0AAV6BFP4-F1
#
_entry.id   AF-A0AAV6BFP4-F1
#
_cell.length_a   1.000
_cell.length_b   1.000
_cell.length_c   1.000
_cell.angle_alpha   90.00
_cell.angle_beta   90.00
_cell.angle_gamma   90.00
#
_symmetry.space_group_name_H-M   'P 1'
#
loop_
_entity.id
_entity.type
_entity.pdbx_description
1 polymer ?
#
loop_
_entity_poly.entity_id
_entity_poly.type
_entity_poly.pdbx_seq_one_letter_code
_entity_poly.pdbx_strand_id
1 'polypeptide(L)'
;MKPVRGKALIFWDPKRPGKKLDAIDTDQITPAQDCVSESLATLDARWKEGAFRHLMPDFRARVKRGENFLVAGDRFAIGSSREMSPAGLKGIAEDAGLTMVIVSGAGMGDIFRRNALNLGLHFVQSPEAVENAQDGDEFEFNPETRALRNVTRGKTYAAIPLSAKEEEIRRGGGIFEVGRREFRAGVKPISVSFPEPSAARTMSSTEQIVWAHRVDKRAEVKPGATLLLYADLLPASDGTGPFAIHTFQKITGGPGTPGNADPLRVAIANDHFVFTGKEADEKQTSISREFAEQHGIKAPYYAPPGTGIFHFYFPEQGLILPGGFYPGADSHSRAYGAYGAVGIGVGSTTLGFGWATGAVYFTLPKQRRVVFEGKLQPWVSGKDIVLKLLHGWGARQSQGMSVEFVDRNQELPIPYRNTIANMMAEGEAMNGIFAQDEVTEAWYRERGFALRYPRVSPGEEARWEIDEAMDLSSVVPMIAKPFSPGNAFPAEEVARERITFTKAMIGSCTNGGYDDLLQAALVLRA
;
A
#
# COMPACT_ATOMS: atom_id res chain seq x y z
N MET A 1 -7.38 -22.23 20.62
CA MET A 1 -7.94 -22.68 19.31
C MET A 1 -7.34 -24.04 18.97
N LYS A 2 -8.01 -24.90 18.19
CA LYS A 2 -7.41 -26.17 17.74
C LYS A 2 -6.23 -25.87 16.80
N PRO A 3 -5.11 -26.63 16.86
CA PRO A 3 -4.03 -26.52 15.88
C PRO A 3 -4.55 -26.76 14.47
N VAL A 4 -4.05 -25.98 13.51
CA VAL A 4 -4.30 -26.18 12.08
C VAL A 4 -3.33 -27.25 11.60
N ARG A 5 -3.83 -28.25 10.85
CA ARG A 5 -3.01 -29.31 10.26
C ARG A 5 -3.32 -29.45 8.77
N GLY A 6 -2.33 -29.93 8.03
CA GLY A 6 -2.49 -30.35 6.65
C GLY A 6 -1.18 -30.34 5.87
N LYS A 7 -1.29 -30.45 4.54
CA LYS A 7 -0.14 -30.72 3.67
C LYS A 7 0.46 -29.45 3.07
N ALA A 8 1.77 -29.53 2.82
CA ALA A 8 2.50 -28.51 2.09
C ALA A 8 1.96 -28.35 0.66
N LEU A 9 1.70 -27.10 0.28
CA LEU A 9 1.41 -26.65 -1.08
C LEU A 9 2.55 -25.71 -1.48
N ILE A 10 3.56 -26.26 -2.15
CA ILE A 10 4.82 -25.55 -2.41
C ILE A 10 4.82 -24.94 -3.81
N PHE A 11 5.20 -23.67 -3.90
CA PHE A 11 5.55 -23.02 -5.16
C PHE A 11 7.04 -23.23 -5.43
N TRP A 12 7.36 -24.14 -6.35
CA TRP A 12 8.74 -24.38 -6.81
C TRP A 12 9.10 -23.42 -7.94
N ASP A 13 10.36 -22.96 -7.97
CA ASP A 13 10.87 -22.14 -9.06
C ASP A 13 11.18 -23.02 -10.29
N PRO A 14 10.43 -22.92 -11.40
CA PRO A 14 10.68 -23.74 -12.58
C PRO A 14 12.03 -23.42 -13.26
N LYS A 15 12.61 -22.24 -13.00
CA LYS A 15 13.90 -21.80 -13.55
C LYS A 15 15.07 -22.16 -12.64
N ARG A 16 14.83 -22.50 -11.37
CA ARG A 16 15.86 -22.78 -10.37
C ARG A 16 15.51 -24.04 -9.57
N PRO A 17 15.86 -25.24 -10.07
CA PRO A 17 15.56 -26.50 -9.40
C PRO A 17 15.98 -26.51 -7.92
N GLY A 18 15.10 -27.00 -7.05
CA GLY A 18 15.31 -27.07 -5.60
C GLY A 18 15.11 -25.75 -4.85
N LYS A 19 14.81 -24.64 -5.54
CA LYS A 19 14.45 -23.36 -4.92
C LYS A 19 12.94 -23.14 -4.96
N LYS A 20 12.42 -22.53 -3.91
CA LYS A 20 11.02 -22.09 -3.85
C LYS A 20 10.91 -20.82 -4.67
N LEU A 21 9.79 -20.67 -5.38
CA LEU A 21 9.54 -19.52 -6.23
C LEU A 21 9.51 -18.27 -5.37
N ASP A 22 10.40 -17.36 -5.73
CA ASP A 22 10.58 -16.07 -5.08
C ASP A 22 9.88 -14.97 -5.89
N ALA A 23 9.70 -13.80 -5.28
CA ALA A 23 9.07 -12.63 -5.88
C ALA A 23 7.67 -12.91 -6.47
N ILE A 24 6.83 -13.62 -5.72
CA ILE A 24 5.41 -13.77 -6.06
C ILE A 24 4.71 -12.45 -5.73
N ASP A 25 4.15 -11.77 -6.73
CA ASP A 25 3.39 -10.54 -6.55
C ASP A 25 1.88 -10.79 -6.38
N THR A 26 1.12 -9.77 -5.98
CA THR A 26 -0.34 -9.87 -5.80
C THR A 26 -1.12 -10.04 -7.10
N ASP A 27 -0.55 -9.71 -8.27
CA ASP A 27 -1.15 -9.99 -9.58
C ASP A 27 -1.09 -11.48 -9.93
N GLN A 28 0.00 -12.15 -9.56
CA GLN A 28 0.14 -13.60 -9.68
C GLN A 28 -0.75 -14.35 -8.68
N ILE A 29 -1.03 -13.76 -7.51
CA ILE A 29 -2.00 -14.29 -6.55
C ILE A 29 -3.41 -14.09 -7.09
N THR A 30 -3.83 -12.86 -7.41
CA THR A 30 -5.17 -12.57 -7.94
C THR A 30 -5.03 -11.60 -9.12
N PRO A 31 -5.18 -12.08 -10.36
CA PRO A 31 -5.06 -11.23 -11.54
C PRO A 31 -6.05 -10.06 -11.53
N ALA A 32 -5.67 -8.92 -12.11
CA ALA A 32 -6.50 -7.71 -12.11
C ALA A 32 -7.91 -7.93 -12.65
N GLN A 33 -8.06 -8.73 -13.72
CA GLN A 33 -9.37 -9.09 -14.30
C GLN A 33 -10.28 -9.86 -13.32
N ASP A 34 -9.68 -10.53 -12.35
CA ASP A 34 -10.37 -11.34 -11.34
C ASP A 34 -10.52 -10.58 -10.01
N CYS A 35 -10.14 -9.30 -9.95
CA CYS A 35 -10.37 -8.43 -8.79
C CYS A 35 -11.76 -7.77 -8.80
N VAL A 36 -12.58 -8.05 -9.83
CA VAL A 36 -13.89 -7.42 -10.00
C VAL A 36 -14.96 -8.04 -9.09
N SER A 37 -15.87 -7.22 -8.58
CA SER A 37 -16.98 -7.63 -7.72
C SER A 37 -18.30 -7.02 -8.17
N GLU A 38 -19.23 -7.87 -8.57
CA GLU A 38 -20.54 -7.44 -9.10
C GLU A 38 -21.54 -7.05 -7.99
N SER A 39 -21.29 -7.44 -6.73
CA SER A 39 -22.07 -7.01 -5.56
C SER A 39 -21.32 -7.27 -4.25
N LEU A 40 -21.74 -6.60 -3.16
CA LEU A 40 -21.23 -6.87 -1.81
C LEU A 40 -21.55 -8.28 -1.30
N ALA A 41 -22.56 -8.95 -1.86
CA ALA A 41 -22.98 -10.30 -1.45
C ALA A 41 -22.12 -11.42 -2.08
N THR A 42 -21.51 -11.15 -3.24
CA THR A 42 -20.68 -12.12 -3.99
C THR A 42 -19.26 -11.59 -4.19
N LEU A 43 -18.84 -10.74 -3.25
CA LEU A 43 -17.65 -9.92 -3.30
C LEU A 43 -16.39 -10.76 -3.62
N ASP A 44 -16.25 -11.92 -2.98
CA ASP A 44 -15.08 -12.80 -3.09
C ASP A 44 -15.14 -13.84 -4.23
N ALA A 45 -16.25 -13.94 -4.97
CA ALA A 45 -16.50 -15.04 -5.89
C ALA A 45 -15.44 -15.12 -7.00
N ARG A 46 -15.19 -14.00 -7.69
CA ARG A 46 -14.17 -13.89 -8.76
C ARG A 46 -12.76 -14.02 -8.21
N TRP A 47 -12.51 -13.47 -7.02
CA TRP A 47 -11.19 -13.46 -6.40
C TRP A 47 -10.74 -14.89 -6.07
N LYS A 48 -11.66 -15.70 -5.52
CA LYS A 48 -11.45 -17.12 -5.24
C LYS A 48 -11.25 -17.93 -6.53
N GLU A 49 -11.94 -17.58 -7.61
CA GLU A 49 -11.78 -18.25 -8.90
C GLU A 49 -10.43 -17.95 -9.55
N GLY A 50 -10.00 -16.69 -9.52
CA GLY A 50 -8.76 -16.22 -10.12
C GLY A 50 -7.48 -16.56 -9.34
N ALA A 51 -7.62 -16.96 -8.07
CA ALA A 51 -6.47 -17.21 -7.19
C ALA A 51 -5.46 -18.20 -7.79
N PHE A 52 -4.24 -17.72 -8.03
CA PHE A 52 -3.13 -18.43 -8.67
C PHE A 52 -3.46 -19.07 -10.02
N ARG A 53 -4.49 -18.63 -10.74
CA ARG A 53 -4.97 -19.32 -11.96
C ARG A 53 -3.89 -19.53 -13.03
N HIS A 54 -2.91 -18.62 -13.10
CA HIS A 54 -1.80 -18.69 -14.06
C HIS A 54 -0.55 -19.35 -13.48
N LEU A 55 -0.34 -19.22 -12.16
CA LEU A 55 0.87 -19.70 -11.50
C LEU A 55 0.74 -21.17 -11.03
N MET A 56 -0.44 -21.56 -10.55
CA MET A 56 -0.78 -22.92 -10.14
C MET A 56 -2.26 -23.18 -10.48
N PRO A 57 -2.57 -23.57 -11.73
CA PRO A 57 -3.96 -23.70 -12.20
C PRO A 57 -4.82 -24.69 -11.39
N ASP A 58 -4.22 -25.67 -10.72
CA ASP A 58 -4.91 -26.66 -9.88
C ASP A 58 -4.96 -26.27 -8.39
N PHE A 59 -4.54 -25.05 -8.02
CA PHE A 59 -4.45 -24.57 -6.63
C PHE A 59 -5.69 -24.88 -5.79
N ARG A 60 -6.88 -24.50 -6.27
CA ARG A 60 -8.14 -24.74 -5.54
C ARG A 60 -8.44 -26.22 -5.34
N ALA A 61 -8.10 -27.05 -6.33
CA ALA A 61 -8.27 -28.50 -6.23
C ALA A 61 -7.30 -29.11 -5.22
N ARG A 62 -6.05 -28.61 -5.16
CA ARG A 62 -5.05 -28.97 -4.15
C ARG A 62 -5.52 -28.62 -2.74
N VAL A 63 -6.03 -27.40 -2.53
CA VAL A 63 -6.57 -26.98 -1.23
C VAL A 63 -7.71 -27.90 -0.80
N LYS A 64 -8.66 -28.22 -1.70
CA LYS A 64 -9.74 -29.18 -1.40
C LYS A 64 -9.26 -30.58 -1.00
N ARG A 65 -8.05 -30.99 -1.39
CA ARG A 65 -7.42 -32.27 -0.98
C ARG A 65 -6.67 -32.19 0.35
N GLY A 66 -6.71 -31.05 1.04
CA GLY A 66 -6.05 -30.85 2.33
C GLY A 66 -4.65 -30.21 2.23
N GLU A 67 -4.28 -29.65 1.08
CA GLU A 67 -3.03 -28.93 0.89
C GLU A 67 -3.24 -27.44 1.25
N ASN A 68 -3.24 -27.12 2.55
CA ASN A 68 -3.58 -25.80 3.10
C ASN A 68 -2.39 -25.07 3.76
N PHE A 69 -1.17 -25.57 3.61
CA PHE A 69 0.07 -24.88 3.99
C PHE A 69 0.76 -24.35 2.75
N LEU A 70 0.43 -23.13 2.35
CA LEU A 70 1.05 -22.48 1.19
C LEU A 70 2.49 -22.11 1.51
N VAL A 71 3.46 -22.66 0.79
CA VAL A 71 4.89 -22.36 0.97
C VAL A 71 5.46 -21.66 -0.26
N ALA A 72 6.03 -20.48 -0.07
CA ALA A 72 6.68 -19.68 -1.11
C ALA A 72 8.06 -19.18 -0.67
N GLY A 73 8.80 -18.59 -1.60
CA GLY A 73 10.13 -18.01 -1.38
C GLY A 73 10.16 -16.81 -0.43
N ASP A 74 11.21 -16.00 -0.53
CA ASP A 74 11.47 -14.93 0.43
C ASP A 74 10.51 -13.74 0.25
N ARG A 75 10.38 -13.27 -0.99
CA ARG A 75 9.50 -12.19 -1.42
C ARG A 75 8.15 -12.75 -1.85
N PHE A 76 7.17 -12.68 -0.95
CA PHE A 76 5.82 -13.17 -1.19
C PHE A 76 4.78 -12.05 -1.05
N ALA A 77 3.81 -12.02 -1.97
CA ALA A 77 2.72 -11.07 -2.01
C ALA A 77 3.16 -9.59 -2.01
N ILE A 78 4.16 -9.28 -2.81
CA ILE A 78 4.62 -7.91 -3.05
C ILE A 78 3.71 -7.18 -4.06
N GLY A 79 3.78 -5.85 -4.12
CA GLY A 79 3.08 -5.04 -5.10
C GLY A 79 1.76 -4.42 -4.60
N SER A 80 0.70 -4.56 -5.40
CA SER A 80 -0.60 -3.88 -5.20
C SER A 80 -1.21 -4.15 -3.81
N SER A 81 -1.89 -3.15 -3.26
CA SER A 81 -2.61 -3.21 -1.97
C SER A 81 -3.87 -4.07 -1.98
N ARG A 82 -4.21 -4.69 -3.12
CA ARG A 82 -5.45 -5.44 -3.35
C ARG A 82 -5.71 -6.45 -2.24
N GLU A 83 -6.82 -6.27 -1.54
CA GLU A 83 -7.21 -7.15 -0.46
C GLU A 83 -7.84 -8.46 -0.95
N MET A 84 -8.21 -8.48 -2.23
CA MET A 84 -8.70 -9.65 -2.96
C MET A 84 -7.72 -10.83 -2.86
N SER A 85 -6.41 -10.57 -2.83
CA SER A 85 -5.40 -11.62 -2.69
C SER A 85 -5.49 -12.37 -1.37
N PRO A 86 -5.29 -11.76 -0.18
CA PRO A 86 -5.42 -12.48 1.07
C PRO A 86 -6.87 -12.96 1.33
N ALA A 87 -7.90 -12.18 0.97
CA ALA A 87 -9.29 -12.58 1.14
C ALA A 87 -9.66 -13.82 0.30
N GLY A 88 -9.23 -13.86 -0.96
CA GLY A 88 -9.45 -15.00 -1.86
C GLY A 88 -8.76 -16.27 -1.36
N LEU A 89 -7.51 -16.18 -0.91
CA LEU A 89 -6.78 -17.34 -0.35
C LEU A 89 -7.46 -17.89 0.91
N LYS A 90 -7.92 -17.00 1.79
CA LYS A 90 -8.69 -17.36 2.98
C LYS A 90 -10.01 -18.05 2.59
N GLY A 91 -10.79 -17.42 1.70
CA GLY A 91 -12.09 -17.93 1.28
C GLY A 91 -12.03 -19.29 0.58
N ILE A 92 -10.99 -19.57 -0.20
CA ILE A 92 -10.79 -20.89 -0.84
C ILE A 92 -10.61 -22.00 0.20
N ALA A 93 -9.88 -21.74 1.28
CA ALA A 93 -9.73 -22.71 2.36
C ALA A 93 -11.02 -22.88 3.15
N GLU A 94 -11.72 -21.79 3.44
CA GLU A 94 -13.01 -21.83 4.16
C GLU A 94 -14.08 -22.61 3.38
N ASP A 95 -14.17 -22.42 2.06
CA ASP A 95 -15.07 -23.18 1.17
C ASP A 95 -14.75 -24.69 1.20
N ALA A 96 -13.51 -25.07 1.53
CA ALA A 96 -13.07 -26.47 1.69
C ALA A 96 -13.19 -26.97 3.14
N GLY A 97 -13.68 -26.17 4.09
CA GLY A 97 -13.73 -26.51 5.51
C GLY A 97 -12.34 -26.54 6.18
N LEU A 98 -11.36 -25.85 5.61
CA LEU A 98 -9.97 -25.80 6.04
C LEU A 98 -9.59 -24.40 6.51
N THR A 99 -8.42 -24.30 7.13
CA THR A 99 -7.77 -23.02 7.46
C THR A 99 -6.46 -22.93 6.68
N MET A 100 -6.29 -21.86 5.90
CA MET A 100 -5.05 -21.59 5.17
C MET A 100 -3.96 -21.07 6.10
N VAL A 101 -2.73 -21.56 5.95
CA VAL A 101 -1.53 -21.03 6.60
C VAL A 101 -0.49 -20.74 5.54
N ILE A 102 -0.06 -19.48 5.45
CA ILE A 102 1.01 -19.05 4.55
C ILE A 102 2.36 -19.19 5.25
N VAL A 103 3.33 -19.78 4.57
CA VAL A 103 4.71 -19.93 5.03
C VAL A 103 5.61 -19.28 3.97
N SER A 104 6.29 -18.20 4.34
CA SER A 104 7.19 -17.45 3.44
C SER A 104 8.51 -17.15 4.15
N GLY A 105 9.48 -16.60 3.43
CA GLY A 105 10.71 -16.11 4.04
C GLY A 105 10.49 -14.82 4.85
N ALA A 106 11.49 -13.96 4.89
CA ALA A 106 11.42 -12.70 5.61
C ALA A 106 10.67 -11.61 4.83
N GLY A 107 10.75 -11.61 3.49
CA GLY A 107 10.29 -10.53 2.61
C GLY A 107 8.81 -10.54 2.23
N MET A 108 7.88 -10.92 3.11
CA MET A 108 6.44 -10.83 2.79
C MET A 108 6.00 -9.36 2.69
N GLY A 109 5.25 -9.02 1.64
CA GLY A 109 4.78 -7.66 1.40
C GLY A 109 3.98 -7.09 2.57
N ASP A 110 4.36 -5.90 3.06
CA ASP A 110 3.82 -5.33 4.30
C ASP A 110 2.31 -5.09 4.27
N ILE A 111 1.77 -4.65 3.12
CA ILE A 111 0.32 -4.43 2.97
C ILE A 111 -0.41 -5.78 3.03
N PHE A 112 0.07 -6.78 2.28
CA PHE A 112 -0.51 -8.13 2.33
C PHE A 112 -0.45 -8.72 3.74
N ARG A 113 0.69 -8.58 4.42
CA ARG A 113 0.89 -9.02 5.82
C ARG A 113 -0.16 -8.43 6.75
N ARG A 114 -0.39 -7.11 6.68
CA ARG A 114 -1.41 -6.42 7.49
C ARG A 114 -2.82 -6.88 7.13
N ASN A 115 -3.13 -6.99 5.84
CA ASN A 115 -4.44 -7.46 5.37
C ASN A 115 -4.70 -8.91 5.83
N ALA A 116 -3.71 -9.79 5.75
CA ALA A 116 -3.80 -11.15 6.25
C ALA A 116 -4.12 -11.19 7.75
N LEU A 117 -3.41 -10.40 8.58
CA LEU A 117 -3.74 -10.28 10.02
C LEU A 117 -5.18 -9.79 10.25
N ASN A 118 -5.57 -8.73 9.53
CA ASN A 118 -6.87 -8.09 9.65
C ASN A 118 -8.01 -9.07 9.31
N LEU A 119 -7.82 -9.88 8.27
CA LEU A 119 -8.78 -10.89 7.82
C LEU A 119 -8.74 -12.18 8.63
N GLY A 120 -7.74 -12.36 9.51
CA GLY A 120 -7.52 -13.61 10.23
C GLY A 120 -6.91 -14.74 9.39
N LEU A 121 -6.32 -14.41 8.23
CA LEU A 121 -5.51 -15.34 7.46
C LEU A 121 -4.17 -15.57 8.17
N HIS A 122 -3.86 -16.83 8.47
CA HIS A 122 -2.63 -17.16 9.18
C HIS A 122 -1.42 -17.11 8.26
N PHE A 123 -0.31 -16.58 8.79
CA PHE A 123 0.99 -16.65 8.14
C PHE A 123 2.13 -16.82 9.14
N VAL A 124 3.23 -17.34 8.63
CA VAL A 124 4.50 -17.56 9.31
C VAL A 124 5.61 -17.14 8.36
N GLN A 125 6.35 -16.09 8.74
CA GLN A 125 7.61 -15.73 8.09
C GLN A 125 8.71 -16.54 8.78
N SER A 126 9.31 -17.49 8.07
CA SER A 126 10.38 -18.35 8.56
C SER A 126 11.22 -18.87 7.39
N PRO A 127 12.36 -18.21 7.09
CA PRO A 127 13.27 -18.63 6.01
C PRO A 127 13.68 -20.10 6.14
N GLU A 128 13.93 -20.55 7.37
CA GLU A 128 14.29 -21.93 7.67
C GLU A 128 13.15 -22.91 7.33
N ALA A 129 11.91 -22.57 7.65
CA ALA A 129 10.77 -23.43 7.31
C ALA A 129 10.60 -23.57 5.78
N VAL A 130 10.74 -22.46 5.05
CA VAL A 130 10.69 -22.44 3.58
C VAL A 130 11.81 -23.29 2.97
N GLU A 131 13.04 -23.13 3.44
CA GLU A 131 14.18 -23.89 2.93
C GLU A 131 13.96 -25.41 3.10
N ASN A 132 13.49 -25.82 4.29
CA ASN A 132 13.34 -27.23 4.64
C ASN A 132 12.10 -27.92 4.07
N ALA A 133 11.04 -27.18 3.73
CA ALA A 133 9.79 -27.75 3.22
C ALA A 133 9.99 -28.55 1.93
N GLN A 134 9.35 -29.72 1.83
CA GLN A 134 9.31 -30.58 0.64
C GLN A 134 7.88 -31.02 0.34
N ASP A 135 7.63 -31.45 -0.91
CA ASP A 135 6.33 -31.96 -1.31
C ASP A 135 5.93 -33.17 -0.46
N GLY A 136 4.67 -33.21 -0.03
CA GLY A 136 4.13 -34.26 0.84
C GLY A 136 4.41 -34.06 2.34
N ASP A 137 5.20 -33.05 2.73
CA ASP A 137 5.37 -32.71 4.15
C ASP A 137 4.01 -32.32 4.77
N GLU A 138 3.76 -32.78 5.99
CA GLU A 138 2.64 -32.39 6.82
C GLU A 138 3.07 -31.37 7.86
N PHE A 139 2.30 -30.31 7.99
CA PHE A 139 2.54 -29.24 8.94
C PHE A 139 1.44 -29.15 9.98
N GLU A 140 1.84 -28.66 11.16
CA GLU A 140 0.96 -28.23 12.23
C GLU A 140 1.30 -26.78 12.58
N PHE A 141 0.28 -25.92 12.64
CA PHE A 141 0.40 -24.55 13.09
C PHE A 141 -0.48 -24.35 14.30
N ASN A 142 0.08 -23.79 15.38
CA ASN A 142 -0.69 -23.42 16.56
C ASN A 142 -1.12 -21.94 16.44
N PRO A 143 -2.41 -21.62 16.27
CA PRO A 143 -2.86 -20.23 16.13
C PRO A 143 -2.61 -19.38 17.37
N GLU A 144 -2.49 -19.97 18.55
CA GLU A 144 -2.30 -19.23 19.81
C GLU A 144 -0.85 -18.77 19.98
N THR A 145 0.10 -19.68 19.79
CA THR A 145 1.54 -19.43 19.96
C THR A 145 2.25 -19.03 18.66
N ARG A 146 1.59 -19.20 17.51
CA ARG A 146 2.16 -19.09 16.16
C ARG A 146 3.31 -20.06 15.87
N ALA A 147 3.47 -21.11 16.69
CA ALA A 147 4.48 -22.13 16.45
C ALA A 147 4.12 -22.94 15.20
N LEU A 148 5.09 -23.08 14.29
CA LEU A 148 5.00 -23.92 13.09
C LEU A 148 5.85 -25.17 13.29
N ARG A 149 5.27 -26.34 13.07
CA ARG A 149 5.96 -27.63 13.12
C ARG A 149 5.76 -28.37 11.80
N ASN A 150 6.86 -28.81 11.19
CA ASN A 150 6.82 -29.84 10.16
C ASN A 150 6.82 -31.20 10.86
N VAL A 151 5.67 -31.86 10.82
CA VAL A 151 5.42 -33.12 11.52
C VAL A 151 6.19 -34.25 10.84
N THR A 152 6.20 -34.29 9.51
CA THR A 152 6.93 -35.29 8.71
C THR A 152 8.42 -35.30 9.03
N ARG A 153 9.00 -34.12 9.25
CA ARG A 153 10.44 -33.95 9.53
C ARG A 153 10.78 -33.85 11.01
N GLY A 154 9.79 -33.84 11.91
CA GLY A 154 10.01 -33.68 13.34
C GLY A 154 10.65 -32.35 13.76
N LYS A 155 10.50 -31.29 12.95
CA LYS A 155 11.19 -29.99 13.16
C LYS A 155 10.19 -28.87 13.45
N THR A 156 10.52 -28.01 14.41
CA THR A 156 9.74 -26.82 14.79
C THR A 156 10.51 -25.56 14.40
N TYR A 157 9.80 -24.57 13.89
CA TYR A 157 10.36 -23.33 13.40
C TYR A 157 9.83 -22.14 14.19
N ALA A 158 10.71 -21.17 14.44
CA ALA A 158 10.31 -19.88 14.97
C ALA A 158 9.74 -19.00 13.85
N ALA A 159 8.60 -18.35 14.13
CA ALA A 159 8.06 -17.30 13.29
C ALA A 159 8.73 -15.97 13.63
N ILE A 160 8.89 -15.09 12.65
CA ILE A 160 9.18 -13.68 12.94
C ILE A 160 8.08 -13.13 13.88
N PRO A 161 8.45 -12.48 15.01
CA PRO A 161 7.50 -11.93 15.97
C PRO A 161 6.54 -10.91 15.34
N LEU A 162 5.30 -10.88 15.80
CA LEU A 162 4.41 -9.75 15.53
C LEU A 162 4.67 -8.64 16.55
N SER A 163 4.32 -7.40 16.20
CA SER A 163 4.25 -6.32 17.18
C SER A 163 3.18 -6.61 18.24
N ALA A 164 3.30 -5.97 19.41
CA ALA A 164 2.33 -6.15 20.50
C ALA A 164 0.88 -5.86 20.05
N LYS A 165 0.70 -4.85 19.19
CA LYS A 165 -0.64 -4.47 18.68
C LYS A 165 -1.18 -5.46 17.66
N GLU A 166 -0.32 -6.01 16.80
CA GLU A 166 -0.70 -7.08 15.88
C GLU A 166 -1.12 -8.34 16.65
N GLU A 167 -0.43 -8.69 17.74
CA GLU A 167 -0.87 -9.77 18.65
C GLU A 167 -2.21 -9.45 19.32
N GLU A 168 -2.43 -8.20 19.75
CA GLU A 168 -3.71 -7.76 20.34
C GLU A 168 -4.87 -7.90 19.33
N ILE A 169 -4.70 -7.40 18.10
CA ILE A 169 -5.74 -7.51 17.04
C ILE A 169 -6.04 -8.98 16.77
N ARG A 170 -5.00 -9.80 16.61
CA ARG A 170 -5.14 -11.23 16.34
C ARG A 170 -5.85 -11.97 17.48
N ARG A 171 -5.49 -11.71 18.74
CA ARG A 171 -6.10 -12.35 19.92
C ARG A 171 -7.49 -11.80 20.24
N GLY A 172 -7.76 -10.54 19.85
CA GLY A 172 -9.02 -9.85 20.06
C GLY A 172 -10.14 -10.21 19.08
N GLY A 173 -9.98 -11.27 18.28
CA GLY A 173 -10.98 -11.70 17.29
C GLY A 173 -10.84 -11.05 15.91
N GLY A 174 -9.70 -10.40 15.63
CA GLY A 174 -9.44 -9.73 14.37
C GLY A 174 -9.94 -8.29 14.34
N ILE A 175 -9.69 -7.62 13.22
CA ILE A 175 -9.94 -6.17 13.09
C ILE A 175 -11.43 -5.81 13.16
N PHE A 176 -12.33 -6.72 12.76
CA PHE A 176 -13.77 -6.49 12.82
C PHE A 176 -14.27 -6.35 14.26
N GLU A 177 -13.82 -7.23 15.16
CA GLU A 177 -14.21 -7.15 16.57
C GLU A 177 -13.58 -5.96 17.27
N VAL A 178 -12.31 -5.68 16.98
CA VAL A 178 -11.64 -4.46 17.44
C VAL A 178 -12.42 -3.24 16.94
N GLY A 179 -12.73 -3.17 15.64
CA GLY A 179 -13.52 -2.10 15.04
C GLY A 179 -14.89 -1.92 15.67
N ARG A 180 -15.65 -3.02 15.90
CA ARG A 180 -16.95 -2.96 16.58
C ARG A 180 -16.82 -2.37 17.98
N ARG A 181 -15.78 -2.75 18.72
CA ARG A 181 -15.51 -2.22 20.07
C ARG A 181 -15.16 -0.73 20.02
N GLU A 182 -14.24 -0.32 19.16
CA GLU A 182 -13.85 1.09 19.00
C GLU A 182 -15.05 1.95 18.55
N PHE A 183 -15.83 1.47 17.58
CA PHE A 183 -17.04 2.16 17.12
C PHE A 183 -18.07 2.35 18.23
N ARG A 184 -18.33 1.31 19.05
CA ARG A 184 -19.25 1.39 20.20
C ARG A 184 -18.74 2.28 21.32
N ALA A 185 -17.43 2.39 21.51
CA ALA A 185 -16.84 3.31 22.47
C ALA A 185 -17.02 4.79 22.07
N GLY A 186 -17.43 5.05 20.82
CA GLY A 186 -17.70 6.36 20.26
C GLY A 186 -16.48 6.97 19.58
N VAL A 187 -16.73 7.66 18.46
CA VAL A 187 -15.70 8.46 17.78
C VAL A 187 -15.38 9.68 18.63
N LYS A 188 -14.15 9.77 19.13
CA LYS A 188 -13.68 10.94 19.88
C LYS A 188 -13.47 12.12 18.93
N PRO A 189 -13.67 13.37 19.40
CA PRO A 189 -13.29 14.55 18.63
C PRO A 189 -11.82 14.48 18.22
N ILE A 190 -11.56 14.77 16.96
CA ILE A 190 -10.22 14.70 16.41
C ILE A 190 -9.40 15.85 16.97
N SER A 191 -8.27 15.50 17.57
CA SER A 191 -7.31 16.45 18.12
C SER A 191 -5.96 16.20 17.47
N VAL A 192 -5.53 17.14 16.64
CA VAL A 192 -4.21 17.15 15.99
C VAL A 192 -3.43 18.32 16.57
N SER A 193 -2.30 18.03 17.19
CA SER A 193 -1.44 19.03 17.82
C SER A 193 0.02 18.69 17.56
N PHE A 194 0.69 19.54 16.78
CA PHE A 194 2.08 19.34 16.40
C PHE A 194 3.04 19.44 17.60
N PRO A 195 4.20 18.75 17.54
CA PRO A 195 5.19 18.82 18.61
C PRO A 195 5.74 20.25 18.76
N GLU A 196 6.05 20.63 20.00
CA GLU A 196 6.84 21.84 20.27
C GLU A 196 8.24 21.74 19.64
N PRO A 197 8.90 22.87 19.32
CA PRO A 197 10.20 22.87 18.63
C PRO A 197 11.27 22.00 19.30
N SER A 198 11.29 21.93 20.63
CA SER A 198 12.25 21.10 21.38
C SER A 198 12.05 19.59 21.15
N ALA A 199 10.81 19.14 21.00
CA ALA A 199 10.50 17.75 20.67
C ALA A 199 10.73 17.48 19.16
N ALA A 200 10.29 18.41 18.31
CA ALA A 200 10.41 18.32 16.86
C ALA A 200 11.87 18.22 16.39
N ARG A 201 12.82 18.83 17.12
CA ARG A 201 14.26 18.85 16.81
C ARG A 201 14.86 17.48 16.50
N THR A 202 14.35 16.41 17.12
CA THR A 202 14.87 15.04 16.95
C THR A 202 14.04 14.17 16.00
N MET A 203 12.97 14.73 15.43
CA MET A 203 11.97 13.99 14.63
C MET A 203 12.08 14.35 13.15
N SER A 204 12.02 13.34 12.28
CA SER A 204 11.72 13.51 10.85
C SER A 204 10.34 14.14 10.62
N SER A 205 10.05 14.61 9.41
CA SER A 205 8.74 15.16 9.06
C SER A 205 7.62 14.15 9.28
N THR A 206 7.87 12.89 8.90
CA THR A 206 6.94 11.78 9.13
C THR A 206 6.68 11.55 10.62
N GLU A 207 7.73 11.54 11.45
CA GLU A 207 7.59 11.37 12.91
C GLU A 207 6.81 12.52 13.55
N GLN A 208 7.00 13.77 13.10
CA GLN A 208 6.23 14.91 13.59
C GLN A 208 4.75 14.83 13.22
N ILE A 209 4.43 14.40 12.00
CA ILE A 209 3.05 14.21 11.54
C ILE A 209 2.39 13.05 12.31
N VAL A 210 3.10 11.93 12.49
CA VAL A 210 2.64 10.79 13.30
C VAL A 210 2.43 11.20 14.76
N TRP A 211 3.36 11.99 15.33
CA TRP A 211 3.20 12.59 16.65
C TRP A 211 1.92 13.40 16.71
N ALA A 212 1.70 14.32 15.78
CA ALA A 212 0.53 15.19 15.78
C ALA A 212 -0.79 14.40 15.75
N HIS A 213 -0.84 13.34 14.92
CA HIS A 213 -2.05 12.57 14.63
C HIS A 213 -2.36 11.43 15.60
N ARG A 214 -1.44 11.08 16.52
CA ARG A 214 -1.68 9.99 17.48
C ARG A 214 -2.93 10.25 18.34
N VAL A 215 -3.77 9.23 18.46
CA VAL A 215 -5.00 9.28 19.27
C VAL A 215 -4.64 9.30 20.76
N ASP A 216 -3.73 8.43 21.20
CA ASP A 216 -3.19 8.46 22.55
C ASP A 216 -2.01 9.44 22.65
N LYS A 217 -2.26 10.61 23.23
CA LYS A 217 -1.24 11.67 23.40
C LYS A 217 -0.10 11.27 24.36
N ARG A 218 -0.23 10.19 25.12
CA ARG A 218 0.84 9.65 25.98
C ARG A 218 1.68 8.58 25.31
N ALA A 219 1.24 8.07 24.15
CA ALA A 219 1.98 7.04 23.43
C ALA A 219 3.32 7.60 22.91
N GLU A 220 4.37 6.81 23.13
CA GLU A 220 5.71 7.11 22.63
C GLU A 220 5.77 6.87 21.11
N VAL A 221 6.37 7.82 20.39
CA VAL A 221 6.55 7.75 18.94
C VAL A 221 8.00 7.36 18.66
N LYS A 222 8.21 6.09 18.36
CA LYS A 222 9.52 5.54 17.98
C LYS A 222 9.37 4.43 16.94
N PRO A 223 10.39 4.17 16.11
CA PRO A 223 10.35 3.07 15.15
C PRO A 223 9.92 1.74 15.79
N GLY A 224 9.01 1.03 15.11
CA GLY A 224 8.40 -0.22 15.57
C GLY A 224 7.18 -0.05 16.50
N ALA A 225 6.89 1.16 17.00
CA ALA A 225 5.67 1.42 17.74
C ALA A 225 4.45 1.45 16.80
N THR A 226 3.42 0.67 17.14
CA THR A 226 2.13 0.71 16.45
C THR A 226 1.17 1.63 17.18
N LEU A 227 0.77 2.71 16.53
CA LEU A 227 -0.05 3.79 17.06
C LEU A 227 -1.39 3.83 16.33
N LEU A 228 -2.45 4.21 17.03
CA LEU A 228 -3.71 4.60 16.40
C LEU A 228 -3.60 6.08 16.02
N LEU A 229 -3.77 6.42 14.75
CA LEU A 229 -3.63 7.77 14.23
C LEU A 229 -4.95 8.25 13.61
N TYR A 230 -5.38 9.47 13.93
CA TYR A 230 -6.47 10.12 13.21
C TYR A 230 -6.04 10.38 11.76
N ALA A 231 -6.89 10.05 10.79
CA ALA A 231 -6.64 10.33 9.37
C ALA A 231 -7.34 11.62 8.96
N ASP A 232 -6.74 12.44 8.08
CA ASP A 232 -7.38 13.64 7.49
C ASP A 232 -8.32 13.31 6.34
N LEU A 233 -7.95 12.32 5.55
CA LEU A 233 -8.78 11.73 4.51
C LEU A 233 -8.39 10.26 4.33
N LEU A 234 -9.37 9.45 3.92
CA LEU A 234 -9.33 8.01 3.73
C LEU A 234 -9.82 7.71 2.31
N PRO A 235 -8.97 7.95 1.29
CA PRO A 235 -9.36 7.80 -0.10
C PRO A 235 -9.40 6.33 -0.55
N ALA A 236 -10.34 6.01 -1.44
CA ALA A 236 -10.44 4.72 -2.13
C ALA A 236 -10.68 4.91 -3.64
N SER A 237 -10.29 3.92 -4.44
CA SER A 237 -10.80 3.77 -5.81
C SER A 237 -12.08 2.93 -5.86
N ASP A 238 -12.74 2.90 -7.01
CA ASP A 238 -13.74 1.89 -7.39
C ASP A 238 -13.22 0.45 -7.32
N GLY A 239 -11.91 0.26 -7.45
CA GLY A 239 -11.26 -1.04 -7.25
C GLY A 239 -11.36 -1.56 -5.82
N THR A 240 -11.03 -0.71 -4.84
CA THR A 240 -10.89 -1.11 -3.44
C THR A 240 -12.06 -0.68 -2.55
N GLY A 241 -12.85 0.28 -3.02
CA GLY A 241 -14.03 0.83 -2.35
C GLY A 241 -15.03 -0.24 -1.91
N PRO A 242 -15.45 -1.20 -2.78
CA PRO A 242 -16.42 -2.22 -2.41
C PRO A 242 -16.04 -3.03 -1.15
N PHE A 243 -14.79 -3.46 -1.02
CA PHE A 243 -14.35 -4.21 0.17
C PHE A 243 -14.18 -3.32 1.42
N ALA A 244 -13.87 -2.03 1.23
CA ALA A 244 -13.85 -1.06 2.31
C ALA A 244 -15.28 -0.78 2.83
N ILE A 245 -16.26 -0.65 1.93
CA ILE A 245 -17.69 -0.53 2.24
C ILE A 245 -18.17 -1.77 3.00
N HIS A 246 -17.84 -2.97 2.50
CA HIS A 246 -18.15 -4.21 3.22
C HIS A 246 -17.59 -4.19 4.64
N THR A 247 -16.33 -3.77 4.80
CA THR A 247 -15.69 -3.72 6.11
C THR A 247 -16.37 -2.73 7.04
N PHE A 248 -16.62 -1.52 6.56
CA PHE A 248 -17.34 -0.48 7.27
C PHE A 248 -18.69 -1.01 7.79
N GLN A 249 -19.50 -1.60 6.90
CA GLN A 249 -20.82 -2.15 7.26
C GLN A 249 -20.73 -3.28 8.31
N LYS A 250 -19.71 -4.15 8.24
CA LYS A 250 -19.49 -5.22 9.23
C LYS A 250 -19.11 -4.67 10.62
N ILE A 251 -18.48 -3.50 10.67
CA ILE A 251 -18.12 -2.83 11.92
C ILE A 251 -19.31 -2.02 12.48
N THR A 252 -20.01 -1.27 11.63
CA THR A 252 -21.08 -0.34 12.06
C THR A 252 -22.44 -1.00 12.24
N GLY A 253 -22.63 -2.25 11.79
CA GLY A 253 -23.87 -3.00 11.96
C GLY A 253 -24.83 -2.94 10.77
N GLY A 254 -24.39 -2.42 9.63
CA GLY A 254 -25.12 -2.49 8.36
C GLY A 254 -25.30 -1.14 7.65
N PRO A 255 -25.96 -1.16 6.47
CA PRO A 255 -26.13 0.01 5.61
C PRO A 255 -27.06 1.10 6.18
N GLY A 256 -27.70 0.85 7.32
CA GLY A 256 -28.69 1.73 7.92
C GLY A 256 -28.34 2.28 9.30
N THR A 257 -27.12 2.05 9.82
CA THR A 257 -26.73 2.63 11.10
C THR A 257 -26.56 4.15 10.94
N PRO A 258 -27.47 4.99 11.46
CA PRO A 258 -27.31 6.43 11.41
C PRO A 258 -26.32 6.79 12.51
N GLY A 259 -25.03 6.70 12.22
CA GLY A 259 -23.99 7.22 13.07
C GLY A 259 -23.64 8.61 12.57
N ASN A 260 -24.11 9.65 13.27
CA ASN A 260 -23.76 11.07 13.13
C ASN A 260 -22.45 11.29 12.33
N ALA A 261 -22.58 11.40 11.01
CA ALA A 261 -21.45 11.70 10.16
C ALA A 261 -21.28 13.22 10.13
N ASP A 262 -20.50 13.74 11.09
CA ASP A 262 -19.39 14.60 10.67
C ASP A 262 -18.76 13.87 9.49
N PRO A 263 -18.62 14.47 8.29
CA PRO A 263 -18.33 13.72 7.07
C PRO A 263 -17.24 12.71 7.39
N LEU A 264 -17.63 11.42 7.34
CA LEU A 264 -16.68 10.30 7.29
C LEU A 264 -15.62 10.83 6.36
N ARG A 265 -14.36 10.88 6.80
CA ARG A 265 -13.25 11.50 6.04
C ARG A 265 -12.93 10.66 4.79
N VAL A 266 -13.95 10.15 4.12
CA VAL A 266 -14.04 9.31 2.97
C VAL A 266 -13.85 10.20 1.77
N ALA A 267 -13.02 9.74 0.85
CA ALA A 267 -13.09 10.17 -0.52
C ALA A 267 -13.08 8.93 -1.41
N ILE A 268 -13.83 8.97 -2.50
CA ILE A 268 -13.93 7.85 -3.43
C ILE A 268 -13.81 8.40 -4.83
N ALA A 269 -12.94 7.78 -5.64
CA ALA A 269 -12.81 8.09 -7.05
C ALA A 269 -13.03 6.84 -7.89
N ASN A 270 -13.79 6.98 -8.96
CA ASN A 270 -13.99 5.89 -9.92
C ASN A 270 -13.04 6.11 -11.11
N ASP A 271 -11.89 5.44 -11.07
CA ASP A 271 -10.79 5.62 -12.04
C ASP A 271 -10.13 4.30 -12.51
N HIS A 272 -10.41 3.15 -11.89
CA HIS A 272 -9.78 1.87 -12.27
C HIS A 272 -10.64 1.02 -13.22
N PHE A 273 -11.97 1.00 -13.00
CA PHE A 273 -12.91 0.13 -13.71
C PHE A 273 -13.86 0.93 -14.61
N VAL A 274 -13.36 2.04 -15.15
CA VAL A 274 -14.11 2.98 -15.98
C VAL A 274 -13.72 2.86 -17.46
N PHE A 275 -14.68 3.14 -18.35
CA PHE A 275 -14.50 3.09 -19.81
C PHE A 275 -14.05 1.73 -20.36
N THR A 276 -14.30 0.64 -19.65
CA THR A 276 -13.91 -0.72 -20.07
C THR A 276 -14.93 -1.39 -21.00
N GLY A 277 -16.17 -0.89 -21.01
CA GLY A 277 -17.29 -1.47 -21.77
C GLY A 277 -17.79 -2.82 -21.22
N LYS A 278 -17.42 -3.18 -19.99
CA LYS A 278 -17.82 -4.44 -19.34
C LYS A 278 -18.86 -4.20 -18.26
N GLU A 279 -19.97 -4.93 -18.33
CA GLU A 279 -21.08 -4.84 -17.36
C GLU A 279 -20.63 -5.10 -15.91
N ALA A 280 -19.71 -6.05 -15.70
CA ALA A 280 -19.21 -6.37 -14.36
C ALA A 280 -18.45 -5.19 -13.71
N ASP A 281 -17.70 -4.43 -14.51
CA ASP A 281 -16.93 -3.27 -14.07
C ASP A 281 -17.87 -2.09 -13.73
N GLU A 282 -18.94 -1.92 -14.51
CA GLU A 282 -20.00 -0.95 -14.24
C GLU A 282 -20.75 -1.26 -12.93
N LYS A 283 -21.05 -2.54 -12.67
CA LYS A 283 -21.65 -3.00 -11.40
C LYS A 283 -20.71 -2.73 -10.22
N GLN A 284 -19.42 -3.01 -10.36
CA GLN A 284 -18.46 -2.70 -9.31
C GLN A 284 -18.44 -1.20 -8.98
N THR A 285 -18.37 -0.38 -10.02
CA THR A 285 -18.37 1.08 -9.89
C THR A 285 -19.66 1.59 -9.23
N SER A 286 -20.82 0.93 -9.46
CA SER A 286 -22.09 1.33 -8.86
C SER A 286 -22.12 1.15 -7.35
N ILE A 287 -21.42 0.17 -6.78
CA ILE A 287 -21.37 -0.08 -5.33
C ILE A 287 -20.88 1.18 -4.59
N SER A 288 -19.79 1.79 -5.08
CA SER A 288 -19.23 3.01 -4.51
C SER A 288 -20.14 4.23 -4.72
N ARG A 289 -20.83 4.30 -5.87
CA ARG A 289 -21.81 5.37 -6.15
C ARG A 289 -22.99 5.31 -5.17
N GLU A 290 -23.58 4.13 -5.01
CA GLU A 290 -24.72 3.90 -4.12
C GLU A 290 -24.35 4.21 -2.67
N PHE A 291 -23.14 3.82 -2.24
CA PHE A 291 -22.63 4.18 -0.92
C PHE A 291 -22.46 5.70 -0.74
N ALA A 292 -21.91 6.38 -1.75
CA ALA A 292 -21.77 7.84 -1.72
C ALA A 292 -23.13 8.54 -1.64
N GLU A 293 -24.13 8.09 -2.39
CA GLU A 293 -25.51 8.59 -2.33
C GLU A 293 -26.16 8.37 -0.96
N GLN A 294 -26.03 7.15 -0.42
CA GLN A 294 -26.57 6.77 0.90
C GLN A 294 -26.00 7.63 2.03
N HIS A 295 -24.71 7.97 1.96
CA HIS A 295 -24.01 8.73 3.00
C HIS A 295 -23.86 10.23 2.68
N GLY A 296 -24.46 10.72 1.58
CA GLY A 296 -24.40 12.13 1.19
C GLY A 296 -23.00 12.62 0.82
N ILE A 297 -22.10 11.73 0.40
CA ILE A 297 -20.73 12.05 -0.02
C ILE A 297 -20.81 12.65 -1.44
N LYS A 298 -20.51 13.93 -1.55
CA LYS A 298 -20.61 14.70 -2.80
C LYS A 298 -19.23 15.16 -3.28
N ALA A 299 -19.17 15.76 -4.46
CA ALA A 299 -17.97 16.47 -4.89
C ALA A 299 -17.52 17.51 -3.83
N PRO A 300 -16.21 17.71 -3.62
CA PRO A 300 -15.10 17.04 -4.32
C PRO A 300 -14.74 15.65 -3.79
N TYR A 301 -15.35 15.19 -2.70
CA TYR A 301 -15.02 13.91 -2.02
C TYR A 301 -15.44 12.67 -2.80
N TYR A 302 -16.50 12.76 -3.59
CA TYR A 302 -16.87 11.74 -4.57
C TYR A 302 -16.53 12.20 -5.99
N ALA A 303 -15.66 11.45 -6.68
CA ALA A 303 -15.26 11.66 -8.06
C ALA A 303 -15.88 10.60 -8.98
N PRO A 304 -16.91 10.96 -9.78
CA PRO A 304 -17.52 10.03 -10.74
C PRO A 304 -16.56 9.65 -11.89
N PRO A 305 -16.89 8.63 -12.70
CA PRO A 305 -16.10 8.24 -13.86
C PRO A 305 -15.76 9.42 -14.78
N GLY A 306 -14.49 9.51 -15.18
CA GLY A 306 -13.99 10.57 -16.06
C GLY A 306 -13.50 11.84 -15.34
N THR A 307 -13.60 11.90 -14.01
CA THR A 307 -13.11 13.05 -13.23
C THR A 307 -11.58 13.11 -13.17
N GLY A 308 -10.92 11.96 -13.06
CA GLY A 308 -9.46 11.86 -13.04
C GLY A 308 -8.95 10.86 -12.02
N ILE A 309 -7.65 10.56 -12.11
CA ILE A 309 -6.98 9.63 -11.20
C ILE A 309 -6.80 10.30 -9.83
N PHE A 310 -7.15 9.59 -8.78
CA PHE A 310 -7.36 10.20 -7.46
C PHE A 310 -6.10 10.73 -6.77
N HIS A 311 -4.93 10.27 -7.21
CA HIS A 311 -3.62 10.76 -6.77
C HIS A 311 -3.25 12.14 -7.33
N PHE A 312 -3.93 12.57 -8.40
CA PHE A 312 -3.87 13.94 -8.93
C PHE A 312 -5.10 14.73 -8.48
N TYR A 313 -6.28 14.14 -8.63
CA TYR A 313 -7.54 14.82 -8.41
C TYR A 313 -7.70 15.33 -6.97
N PHE A 314 -7.53 14.49 -5.93
CA PHE A 314 -7.75 14.95 -4.55
C PHE A 314 -6.80 16.06 -4.09
N PRO A 315 -5.48 16.03 -4.40
CA PRO A 315 -4.62 17.18 -4.20
C PRO A 315 -5.10 18.43 -4.95
N GLU A 316 -5.47 18.30 -6.23
CA GLU A 316 -5.94 19.42 -7.05
C GLU A 316 -7.27 20.02 -6.57
N GLN A 317 -8.05 19.27 -5.78
CA GLN A 317 -9.25 19.75 -5.09
C GLN A 317 -8.97 20.31 -3.68
N GLY A 318 -7.70 20.38 -3.25
CA GLY A 318 -7.32 20.89 -1.93
C GLY A 318 -7.67 19.95 -0.77
N LEU A 319 -7.90 18.66 -1.04
CA LEU A 319 -8.25 17.67 -0.02
C LEU A 319 -7.03 17.04 0.66
N ILE A 320 -5.88 17.11 -0.02
CA ILE A 320 -4.57 16.72 0.52
C ILE A 320 -3.85 18.03 0.86
N LEU A 321 -3.40 18.17 2.11
CA LEU A 321 -2.76 19.37 2.66
C LEU A 321 -1.47 18.99 3.40
N PRO A 322 -0.45 19.86 3.40
CA PRO A 322 0.80 19.59 4.10
C PRO A 322 0.56 19.41 5.59
N GLY A 323 1.35 18.52 6.21
CA GLY A 323 1.20 18.13 7.61
C GLY A 323 0.11 17.08 7.86
N GLY A 324 -0.73 16.75 6.88
CA GLY A 324 -1.82 15.78 7.05
C GLY A 324 -1.40 14.31 6.97
N PHE A 325 -2.27 13.43 7.47
CA PHE A 325 -2.11 11.97 7.38
C PHE A 325 -3.20 11.33 6.51
N TYR A 326 -2.79 10.68 5.41
CA TYR A 326 -3.66 10.22 4.32
C TYR A 326 -3.44 8.74 3.97
N PRO A 327 -3.98 7.82 4.79
CA PRO A 327 -4.04 6.40 4.46
C PRO A 327 -5.10 6.14 3.38
N GLY A 328 -4.66 5.75 2.17
CA GLY A 328 -5.54 5.43 1.05
C GLY A 328 -5.51 3.96 0.67
N ALA A 329 -6.63 3.44 0.17
CA ALA A 329 -6.73 2.06 -0.30
C ALA A 329 -6.10 1.85 -1.69
N ASP A 330 -4.90 2.34 -1.90
CA ASP A 330 -4.08 2.12 -3.09
C ASP A 330 -2.60 2.22 -2.72
N SER A 331 -1.74 1.40 -3.31
CA SER A 331 -0.30 1.42 -2.99
C SER A 331 0.35 2.76 -3.31
N HIS A 332 -0.13 3.48 -4.32
CA HIS A 332 0.41 4.76 -4.78
C HIS A 332 -0.18 5.96 -4.05
N SER A 333 -0.99 5.79 -3.00
CA SER A 333 -1.35 6.91 -2.09
C SER A 333 -0.12 7.54 -1.41
N ARG A 334 1.05 6.92 -1.55
CA ARG A 334 2.37 7.52 -1.28
C ARG A 334 2.64 8.79 -2.10
N ALA A 335 1.97 8.98 -3.23
CA ALA A 335 1.98 10.21 -4.04
C ALA A 335 1.67 11.46 -3.20
N TYR A 336 0.86 11.34 -2.14
CA TYR A 336 0.53 12.47 -1.26
C TYR A 336 1.76 13.03 -0.53
N GLY A 337 2.85 12.25 -0.46
CA GLY A 337 4.17 12.68 -0.04
C GLY A 337 4.72 13.90 -0.75
N ALA A 338 4.35 14.11 -2.01
CA ALA A 338 4.79 15.25 -2.80
C ALA A 338 4.27 16.59 -2.29
N TYR A 339 3.19 16.57 -1.52
CA TYR A 339 2.45 17.75 -1.09
C TYR A 339 2.67 18.09 0.39
N GLY A 340 3.75 17.59 1.01
CA GLY A 340 4.07 17.83 2.41
C GLY A 340 3.33 16.93 3.40
N ALA A 341 2.72 15.83 2.95
CA ALA A 341 1.85 15.00 3.77
C ALA A 341 2.33 13.55 3.89
N VAL A 342 1.91 12.84 4.94
CA VAL A 342 2.17 11.40 5.06
C VAL A 342 1.06 10.65 4.32
N GLY A 343 1.36 10.26 3.08
CA GLY A 343 0.54 9.35 2.28
C GLY A 343 1.00 7.91 2.41
N ILE A 344 0.08 6.98 2.68
CA ILE A 344 0.39 5.54 2.75
C ILE A 344 -0.64 4.70 2.01
N GLY A 345 -0.20 3.61 1.41
CA GLY A 345 -1.09 2.59 0.87
C GLY A 345 -1.51 1.58 1.94
N VAL A 346 -2.82 1.39 2.09
CA VAL A 346 -3.44 0.42 3.00
C VAL A 346 -4.39 -0.51 2.25
N GLY A 347 -4.77 -1.62 2.88
CA GLY A 347 -5.86 -2.45 2.38
C GLY A 347 -7.23 -1.84 2.67
N SER A 348 -8.22 -2.29 1.92
CA SER A 348 -9.64 -1.96 2.07
C SER A 348 -10.17 -2.19 3.49
N THR A 349 -9.73 -3.20 4.22
CA THR A 349 -10.16 -3.47 5.60
C THR A 349 -9.60 -2.46 6.58
N THR A 350 -8.35 -2.04 6.43
CA THR A 350 -7.81 -0.90 7.20
C THR A 350 -8.58 0.37 6.87
N LEU A 351 -8.91 0.59 5.59
CA LEU A 351 -9.67 1.77 5.18
C LEU A 351 -11.10 1.76 5.75
N GLY A 352 -11.82 0.64 5.67
CA GLY A 352 -13.16 0.50 6.22
C GLY A 352 -13.21 0.61 7.74
N PHE A 353 -12.18 0.13 8.45
CA PHE A 353 -11.98 0.43 9.87
C PHE A 353 -11.79 1.93 10.11
N GLY A 354 -10.99 2.60 9.27
CA GLY A 354 -10.80 4.04 9.30
C GLY A 354 -12.08 4.81 9.05
N TRP A 355 -12.90 4.41 8.08
CA TRP A 355 -14.21 5.01 7.84
C TRP A 355 -15.11 4.84 9.06
N ALA A 356 -15.10 3.69 9.73
CA ALA A 356 -15.92 3.48 10.92
C ALA A 356 -15.44 4.28 12.15
N THR A 357 -14.14 4.51 12.30
CA THR A 357 -13.57 5.02 13.56
C THR A 357 -12.90 6.41 13.47
N GLY A 358 -12.65 6.90 12.26
CA GLY A 358 -11.87 8.13 11.98
C GLY A 358 -10.35 7.97 12.14
N ALA A 359 -9.86 6.76 12.45
CA ALA A 359 -8.45 6.50 12.74
C ALA A 359 -7.98 5.16 12.17
N VAL A 360 -6.68 5.01 11.95
CA VAL A 360 -6.07 3.75 11.49
C VAL A 360 -4.84 3.40 12.32
N TYR A 361 -4.55 2.11 12.42
CA TYR A 361 -3.30 1.64 13.02
C TYR A 361 -2.14 1.84 12.06
N PHE A 362 -1.07 2.45 12.56
CA PHE A 362 0.15 2.72 11.83
C PHE A 362 1.37 2.32 12.67
N THR A 363 2.23 1.49 12.11
CA THR A 363 3.52 1.15 12.72
C THR A 363 4.57 2.10 12.18
N LEU A 364 5.17 2.91 13.05
CA LEU A 364 6.19 3.87 12.65
C LEU A 364 7.42 3.12 12.11
N PRO A 365 7.81 3.33 10.83
CA PRO A 365 8.98 2.68 10.27
C PRO A 365 10.27 3.35 10.74
N LYS A 366 11.40 2.70 10.47
CA LYS A 366 12.71 3.38 10.47
C LYS A 366 12.75 4.43 9.36
N GLN A 367 13.63 5.41 9.51
CA GLN A 367 13.72 6.58 8.61
C GLN A 367 14.92 6.47 7.68
N ARG A 368 14.73 6.78 6.40
CA ARG A 368 15.77 6.94 5.38
C ARG A 368 15.70 8.37 4.83
N ARG A 369 16.83 9.01 4.57
CA ARG A 369 16.89 10.31 3.90
C ARG A 369 17.61 10.22 2.57
N VAL A 370 17.03 10.85 1.56
CA VAL A 370 17.65 11.08 0.25
C VAL A 370 17.74 12.58 0.01
N VAL A 371 18.96 13.11 -0.05
CA VAL A 371 19.22 14.51 -0.35
C VAL A 371 19.52 14.66 -1.84
N PHE A 372 18.67 15.40 -2.56
CA PHE A 372 18.93 15.77 -3.95
C PHE A 372 19.78 17.03 -4.01
N GLU A 373 20.92 16.94 -4.69
CA GLU A 373 21.91 18.02 -4.87
C GLU A 373 22.19 18.24 -6.36
N GLY A 374 22.94 19.30 -6.70
CA GLY A 374 23.25 19.60 -8.10
C GLY A 374 22.10 20.23 -8.87
N LYS A 375 22.11 20.10 -10.20
CA LYS A 375 21.12 20.74 -11.10
C LYS A 375 20.45 19.72 -11.99
N LEU A 376 19.14 19.90 -12.19
CA LEU A 376 18.38 19.07 -13.11
C LEU A 376 18.89 19.23 -14.55
N GLN A 377 19.14 18.12 -15.24
CA GLN A 377 19.60 18.14 -16.62
C GLN A 377 18.43 18.31 -17.61
N PRO A 378 18.67 18.86 -18.82
CA PRO A 378 17.64 18.94 -19.85
C PRO A 378 17.01 17.57 -20.12
N TRP A 379 15.69 17.54 -20.33
CA TRP A 379 14.88 16.33 -20.57
C TRP A 379 14.81 15.32 -19.41
N VAL A 380 15.44 15.59 -18.28
CA VAL A 380 15.29 14.77 -17.07
C VAL A 380 14.02 15.19 -16.33
N SER A 381 13.24 14.20 -15.92
CA SER A 381 11.99 14.34 -15.18
C SER A 381 12.05 13.63 -13.83
N GLY A 382 11.01 13.80 -13.01
CA GLY A 382 10.84 13.01 -11.78
C GLY A 382 10.89 11.50 -12.02
N LYS A 383 10.49 11.03 -13.22
CA LYS A 383 10.53 9.60 -13.58
C LYS A 383 11.97 9.09 -13.64
N ASP A 384 12.87 9.86 -14.22
CA ASP A 384 14.26 9.45 -14.39
C ASP A 384 14.99 9.41 -13.06
N ILE A 385 14.72 10.38 -12.19
CA ILE A 385 15.25 10.46 -10.82
C ILE A 385 14.84 9.22 -10.02
N VAL A 386 13.55 8.89 -10.01
CA VAL A 386 13.09 7.73 -9.22
C VAL A 386 13.54 6.41 -9.82
N LEU A 387 13.62 6.28 -11.15
CA LEU A 387 14.19 5.08 -11.77
C LEU A 387 15.68 4.90 -11.42
N LYS A 388 16.46 5.99 -11.42
CA LYS A 388 17.86 5.98 -10.98
C LYS A 388 17.99 5.57 -9.51
N LEU A 389 17.08 6.05 -8.65
CA LEU A 389 17.01 5.70 -7.23
C LEU A 389 16.72 4.21 -7.02
N LEU A 390 15.65 3.70 -7.65
CA LEU A 390 15.25 2.29 -7.58
C LEU A 390 16.32 1.34 -8.12
N HIS A 391 17.01 1.74 -9.19
CA HIS A 391 18.17 1.02 -9.70
C HIS A 391 19.32 0.97 -8.68
N GLY A 392 19.67 2.13 -8.09
CA GLY A 392 20.73 2.23 -7.09
C GLY A 392 20.46 1.43 -5.82
N TRP A 393 19.20 1.37 -5.38
CA TRP A 393 18.80 0.56 -4.22
C TRP A 393 18.80 -0.95 -4.51
N GLY A 394 18.65 -1.33 -5.79
CA GLY A 394 18.70 -2.72 -6.24
C GLY A 394 17.65 -3.60 -5.56
N ALA A 395 17.98 -4.87 -5.33
CA ALA A 395 17.00 -5.83 -4.79
C ALA A 395 16.49 -5.49 -3.37
N ARG A 396 17.25 -4.69 -2.60
CA ARG A 396 16.93 -4.33 -1.20
C ARG A 396 15.92 -3.19 -1.08
N GLN A 397 15.83 -2.32 -2.09
CA GLN A 397 14.91 -1.18 -2.09
C GLN A 397 14.97 -0.37 -0.77
N SER A 398 13.83 0.08 -0.23
CA SER A 398 13.76 0.84 1.03
C SER A 398 13.52 -0.01 2.29
N GLN A 399 13.26 -1.32 2.16
CA GLN A 399 13.05 -2.23 3.30
C GLN A 399 11.97 -1.74 4.29
N GLY A 400 10.85 -1.20 3.77
CA GLY A 400 9.73 -0.71 4.58
C GLY A 400 9.98 0.62 5.29
N MET A 401 11.12 1.29 5.06
CA MET A 401 11.43 2.57 5.69
C MET A 401 10.53 3.71 5.17
N SER A 402 10.34 4.73 5.99
CA SER A 402 9.86 6.05 5.54
C SER A 402 11.01 6.78 4.85
N VAL A 403 10.79 7.32 3.66
CA VAL A 403 11.81 8.02 2.87
C VAL A 403 11.54 9.52 2.91
N GLU A 404 12.42 10.26 3.58
CA GLU A 404 12.45 11.73 3.56
C GLU A 404 13.26 12.19 2.34
N PHE A 405 12.62 12.96 1.47
CA PHE A 405 13.24 13.58 0.31
C PHE A 405 13.56 15.04 0.61
N VAL A 406 14.82 15.43 0.43
CA VAL A 406 15.30 16.79 0.64
C VAL A 406 15.82 17.35 -0.68
N ASP A 407 15.06 18.23 -1.31
CA ASP A 407 15.47 18.95 -2.52
C ASP A 407 16.22 20.23 -2.14
N ARG A 408 17.57 20.17 -2.14
CA ARG A 408 18.41 21.26 -1.60
C ARG A 408 18.28 22.57 -2.36
N ASN A 409 18.11 22.47 -3.67
CA ASN A 409 18.15 23.62 -4.57
C ASN A 409 16.75 23.97 -5.10
N GLN A 410 15.70 23.29 -4.62
CA GLN A 410 14.32 23.51 -5.04
C GLN A 410 14.12 23.31 -6.55
N GLU A 411 14.87 22.36 -7.12
CA GLU A 411 14.89 22.06 -8.56
C GLU A 411 13.69 21.20 -8.98
N LEU A 412 12.99 20.58 -8.02
CA LEU A 412 11.94 19.60 -8.28
C LEU A 412 10.54 20.21 -8.10
N PRO A 413 9.80 20.51 -9.18
CA PRO A 413 8.42 20.97 -9.07
C PRO A 413 7.50 19.84 -8.56
N ILE A 414 6.29 20.22 -8.09
CA ILE A 414 5.33 19.26 -7.50
C ILE A 414 5.02 18.05 -8.38
N PRO A 415 4.84 18.16 -9.72
CA PRO A 415 4.64 16.97 -10.57
C PRO A 415 5.79 15.96 -10.47
N TYR A 416 7.04 16.43 -10.38
CA TYR A 416 8.20 15.53 -10.26
C TYR A 416 8.27 14.90 -8.87
N ARG A 417 7.98 15.69 -7.83
CA ARG A 417 7.84 15.17 -6.46
C ARG A 417 6.74 14.12 -6.37
N ASN A 418 5.62 14.31 -7.08
CA ASN A 418 4.52 13.35 -7.18
C ASN A 418 5.02 12.05 -7.80
N THR A 419 5.64 12.08 -8.98
CA THR A 419 6.23 10.89 -9.60
C THR A 419 7.20 10.14 -8.66
N ILE A 420 8.08 10.86 -7.97
CA ILE A 420 9.07 10.27 -7.05
C ILE A 420 8.38 9.62 -5.84
N ALA A 421 7.47 10.34 -5.17
CA ALA A 421 6.76 9.86 -4.00
C ALA A 421 5.76 8.74 -4.33
N ASN A 422 5.10 8.81 -5.49
CA ASN A 422 4.19 7.80 -6.03
C ASN A 422 4.92 6.45 -6.17
N MET A 423 6.11 6.46 -6.80
CA MET A 423 6.91 5.26 -7.03
C MET A 423 7.66 4.73 -5.80
N MET A 424 7.44 5.33 -4.62
CA MET A 424 7.83 4.69 -3.36
C MET A 424 7.03 3.42 -3.06
N ALA A 425 5.96 3.16 -3.82
CA ALA A 425 5.32 1.85 -3.87
C ALA A 425 6.30 0.77 -4.39
N GLU A 426 6.95 1.01 -5.53
CA GLU A 426 7.99 0.14 -6.11
C GLU A 426 9.27 0.12 -5.27
N GLY A 427 9.57 1.23 -4.59
CA GLY A 427 10.68 1.36 -3.66
C GLY A 427 10.49 0.60 -2.35
N GLU A 428 9.38 -0.14 -2.17
CA GLU A 428 9.03 -0.87 -0.95
C GLU A 428 9.18 -0.01 0.33
N ALA A 429 8.88 1.28 0.22
CA ALA A 429 8.91 2.20 1.34
C ALA A 429 7.53 2.25 2.01
N MET A 430 7.46 2.59 3.30
CA MET A 430 6.18 2.86 3.95
C MET A 430 5.50 4.10 3.33
N ASN A 431 6.30 5.15 3.13
CA ASN A 431 5.94 6.41 2.47
C ASN A 431 7.19 7.06 1.88
N GLY A 432 6.99 7.97 0.93
CA GLY A 432 7.95 9.02 0.59
C GLY A 432 7.36 10.36 1.01
N ILE A 433 8.18 11.31 1.46
CA ILE A 433 7.71 12.67 1.79
C ILE A 433 8.73 13.72 1.38
N PHE A 434 8.26 14.75 0.68
CA PHE A 434 8.94 16.03 0.58
C PHE A 434 8.31 16.94 1.63
N ALA A 435 9.09 17.38 2.62
CA ALA A 435 8.60 18.31 3.64
C ALA A 435 8.05 19.61 3.02
N GLN A 436 7.17 20.30 3.75
CA GLN A 436 6.63 21.57 3.27
C GLN A 436 7.76 22.61 3.12
N ASP A 437 7.88 23.11 1.89
CA ASP A 437 8.82 24.15 1.50
C ASP A 437 8.16 25.22 0.60
N GLU A 438 8.97 26.13 0.08
CA GLU A 438 8.52 27.25 -0.75
C GLU A 438 7.86 26.78 -2.06
N VAL A 439 8.32 25.67 -2.64
CA VAL A 439 7.70 25.04 -3.83
C VAL A 439 6.31 24.53 -3.47
N THR A 440 6.17 23.88 -2.31
CA THR A 440 4.89 23.39 -1.80
C THR A 440 3.93 24.55 -1.55
N GLU A 441 4.38 25.60 -0.86
CA GLU A 441 3.55 26.77 -0.54
C GLU A 441 3.11 27.53 -1.80
N ALA A 442 4.01 27.69 -2.79
CA ALA A 442 3.67 28.31 -4.06
C ALA A 442 2.56 27.55 -4.78
N TRP A 443 2.63 26.21 -4.82
CA TRP A 443 1.66 25.37 -5.50
C TRP A 443 0.23 25.50 -4.93
N TYR A 444 0.10 25.53 -3.60
CA TYR A 444 -1.20 25.75 -2.95
C TYR A 444 -1.70 27.18 -3.11
N ARG A 445 -0.81 28.17 -3.00
CA ARG A 445 -1.15 29.59 -3.16
C ARG A 445 -1.67 29.89 -4.56
N GLU A 446 -1.04 29.36 -5.60
CA GLU A 446 -1.48 29.52 -7.00
C GLU A 446 -2.88 28.94 -7.25
N ARG A 447 -3.28 27.92 -6.49
CA ARG A 447 -4.59 27.27 -6.57
C ARG A 447 -5.62 27.85 -5.60
N GLY A 448 -5.25 28.86 -4.81
CA GLY A 448 -6.16 29.51 -3.85
C GLY A 448 -6.51 28.67 -2.63
N PHE A 449 -5.70 27.67 -2.29
CA PHE A 449 -5.93 26.82 -1.12
C PHE A 449 -5.25 27.38 0.12
N ALA A 450 -5.98 27.41 1.24
CA ALA A 450 -5.44 27.76 2.55
C ALA A 450 -4.81 26.53 3.21
N LEU A 451 -3.63 26.73 3.81
CA LEU A 451 -2.97 25.68 4.59
C LEU A 451 -3.59 25.57 5.98
N ARG A 452 -3.78 24.34 6.45
CA ARG A 452 -4.46 24.03 7.72
C ARG A 452 -3.50 23.89 8.91
N TYR A 453 -2.32 23.35 8.66
CA TYR A 453 -1.36 22.97 9.68
C TYR A 453 -0.11 23.87 9.63
N PRO A 454 0.65 23.97 10.73
CA PRO A 454 1.93 24.67 10.71
C PRO A 454 2.90 23.99 9.74
N ARG A 455 3.90 24.75 9.27
CA ARG A 455 4.97 24.22 8.42
C ARG A 455 5.73 23.12 9.16
N VAL A 456 5.84 21.95 8.53
CA VAL A 456 6.58 20.80 9.04
C VAL A 456 7.84 20.62 8.20
N SER A 457 8.97 20.52 8.89
CA SER A 457 10.28 20.19 8.32
C SER A 457 11.01 19.22 9.24
N PRO A 458 11.92 18.38 8.72
CA PRO A 458 12.66 17.47 9.59
C PRO A 458 13.50 18.27 10.59
N GLY A 459 13.56 17.79 11.84
CA GLY A 459 14.34 18.44 12.89
C GLY A 459 15.84 18.38 12.61
N GLU A 460 16.57 19.36 13.13
CA GLU A 460 18.04 19.49 12.94
C GLU A 460 18.83 18.26 13.42
N GLU A 461 18.30 17.52 14.39
CA GLU A 461 18.89 16.32 14.99
C GLU A 461 18.08 15.05 14.67
N ALA A 462 17.25 15.09 13.62
CA ALA A 462 16.53 13.91 13.15
C ALA A 462 17.51 12.77 12.79
N ARG A 463 17.18 11.56 13.23
CA ARG A 463 18.04 10.38 13.05
C ARG A 463 17.57 9.57 11.85
N TRP A 464 18.54 9.14 11.04
CA TRP A 464 18.32 8.37 9.83
C TRP A 464 19.05 7.03 9.95
N GLU A 465 18.36 5.93 9.66
CA GLU A 465 18.99 4.61 9.54
C GLU A 465 19.87 4.55 8.29
N ILE A 466 19.41 5.16 7.20
CA ILE A 466 20.16 5.35 5.97
C ILE A 466 20.06 6.83 5.58
N ASP A 467 21.20 7.45 5.33
CA ASP A 467 21.31 8.84 4.91
C ASP A 467 22.19 8.90 3.67
N GLU A 468 21.61 9.28 2.54
CA GLU A 468 22.28 9.28 1.24
C GLU A 468 21.98 10.54 0.44
N ALA A 469 22.84 10.82 -0.53
CA ALA A 469 22.69 11.94 -1.45
C ALA A 469 22.64 11.44 -2.90
N MET A 470 21.92 12.16 -3.75
CA MET A 470 21.86 11.95 -5.19
C MET A 470 22.15 13.26 -5.92
N ASP A 471 23.19 13.27 -6.74
CA ASP A 471 23.50 14.39 -7.63
C ASP A 471 22.59 14.36 -8.87
N LEU A 472 21.67 15.31 -8.94
CA LEU A 472 20.76 15.52 -10.07
C LEU A 472 21.51 15.79 -11.38
N SER A 473 22.74 16.32 -11.31
CA SER A 473 23.57 16.61 -12.49
C SER A 473 24.07 15.33 -13.18
N SER A 474 24.06 14.21 -12.45
CA SER A 474 24.44 12.88 -12.97
C SER A 474 23.26 12.09 -13.54
N VAL A 475 22.03 12.58 -13.36
CA VAL A 475 20.83 11.91 -13.85
C VAL A 475 20.67 12.22 -15.33
N VAL A 476 20.34 11.19 -16.10
CA VAL A 476 20.03 11.24 -17.53
C VAL A 476 18.67 10.58 -17.75
N PRO A 477 18.01 10.73 -18.92
CA PRO A 477 16.80 9.97 -19.21
C PRO A 477 16.98 8.46 -18.98
N MET A 478 16.07 7.83 -18.25
CA MET A 478 16.13 6.43 -17.82
C MET A 478 14.98 5.60 -18.39
N ILE A 479 15.23 4.32 -18.69
CA ILE A 479 14.22 3.36 -19.10
C ILE A 479 14.31 2.12 -18.21
N ALA A 480 13.20 1.75 -17.56
CA ALA A 480 13.05 0.47 -16.87
C ALA A 480 12.71 -0.64 -17.88
N LYS A 481 13.56 -1.67 -17.96
CA LYS A 481 13.32 -2.87 -18.77
C LYS A 481 12.41 -3.86 -18.02
N PRO A 482 11.63 -4.69 -18.74
CA PRO A 482 10.83 -5.74 -18.10
C PRO A 482 11.69 -6.66 -17.20
N PHE A 483 11.20 -7.19 -16.10
CA PHE A 483 9.85 -7.03 -15.52
C PHE A 483 9.88 -6.25 -14.18
N SER A 484 10.84 -5.34 -13.98
CA SER A 484 10.96 -4.59 -12.72
C SER A 484 11.31 -3.12 -12.94
N PRO A 485 10.66 -2.18 -12.23
CA PRO A 485 11.03 -0.77 -12.25
C PRO A 485 12.48 -0.48 -11.81
N GLY A 486 13.04 -1.32 -10.93
CA GLY A 486 14.46 -1.23 -10.55
C GLY A 486 15.43 -1.72 -11.63
N ASN A 487 14.95 -2.40 -12.67
CA ASN A 487 15.74 -2.83 -13.83
C ASN A 487 15.92 -1.67 -14.83
N ALA A 488 16.34 -0.51 -14.33
CA ALA A 488 16.43 0.73 -15.09
C ALA A 488 17.86 1.04 -15.55
N PHE A 489 17.97 1.58 -16.76
CA PHE A 489 19.22 1.91 -17.44
C PHE A 489 19.10 3.27 -18.14
N PRO A 490 20.23 3.95 -18.43
CA PRO A 490 20.22 5.11 -19.31
C PRO A 490 19.53 4.81 -20.64
N ALA A 491 18.64 5.70 -21.07
CA ALA A 491 17.83 5.52 -22.27
C ALA A 491 18.68 5.30 -23.53
N GLU A 492 19.85 5.96 -23.63
CA GLU A 492 20.79 5.77 -24.73
C GLU A 492 21.35 4.33 -24.83
N GLU A 493 21.57 3.67 -23.69
CA GLU A 493 22.04 2.28 -23.67
C GLU A 493 20.94 1.35 -24.18
N VAL A 494 19.71 1.54 -23.69
CA VAL A 494 18.54 0.75 -24.14
C VAL A 494 18.24 0.99 -25.62
N ALA A 495 18.43 2.21 -26.11
CA ALA A 495 18.24 2.54 -27.53
C ALA A 495 19.21 1.76 -28.45
N ARG A 496 20.44 1.48 -27.99
CA ARG A 496 21.42 0.68 -28.75
C ARG A 496 20.98 -0.78 -28.92
N GLU A 497 20.13 -1.29 -28.02
CA GLU A 497 19.55 -2.64 -28.14
C GLU A 497 18.50 -2.72 -29.26
N ARG A 498 18.01 -1.59 -29.78
CA ARG A 498 17.01 -1.52 -30.87
C ARG A 498 15.75 -2.34 -30.60
N ILE A 499 15.27 -2.28 -29.36
CA ILE A 499 14.03 -2.95 -28.94
C ILE A 499 12.84 -2.34 -29.69
N THR A 500 12.03 -3.19 -30.32
CA THR A 500 10.81 -2.76 -31.02
C THR A 500 9.62 -2.71 -30.07
N PHE A 501 8.78 -1.68 -30.21
CA PHE A 501 7.52 -1.55 -29.47
C PHE A 501 6.33 -1.51 -30.44
N THR A 502 5.24 -2.19 -30.08
CA THR A 502 4.00 -2.20 -30.88
C THR A 502 3.03 -1.11 -30.41
N LYS A 503 3.14 -0.68 -29.15
CA LYS A 503 2.24 0.28 -28.50
C LYS A 503 3.04 1.14 -27.52
N ALA A 504 2.64 2.39 -27.38
CA ALA A 504 3.10 3.31 -26.34
C ALA A 504 1.88 3.86 -25.59
N MET A 505 1.99 4.01 -24.27
CA MET A 505 0.95 4.58 -23.42
C MET A 505 1.55 5.73 -22.61
N ILE A 506 0.86 6.86 -22.58
CA ILE A 506 1.26 8.06 -21.83
C ILE A 506 0.06 8.42 -20.95
N GLY A 507 0.29 8.52 -19.65
CA GLY A 507 -0.77 8.75 -18.66
C GLY A 507 -1.05 7.53 -17.78
N SER A 508 -0.98 7.75 -16.48
CA SER A 508 -1.17 6.83 -15.36
C SER A 508 -1.30 7.65 -14.06
N CYS A 509 -1.30 7.00 -12.89
CA CYS A 509 -1.20 7.72 -11.61
C CYS A 509 0.18 8.33 -11.35
N THR A 510 1.22 7.88 -12.04
CA THR A 510 2.61 8.28 -11.83
C THR A 510 3.02 9.50 -12.67
N ASN A 511 2.40 9.64 -13.84
CA ASN A 511 2.60 10.70 -14.83
C ASN A 511 1.35 10.78 -15.71
N GLY A 512 1.02 11.94 -16.25
CA GLY A 512 -0.24 12.18 -16.95
C GLY A 512 -0.86 13.53 -16.62
N GLY A 513 -0.14 14.38 -15.89
CA GLY A 513 -0.51 15.78 -15.72
C GLY A 513 -0.27 16.58 -17.02
N TYR A 514 -0.63 17.86 -16.97
CA TYR A 514 -0.46 18.76 -18.11
C TYR A 514 0.99 18.80 -18.62
N ASP A 515 1.96 18.90 -17.72
CA ASP A 515 3.37 19.01 -18.09
C ASP A 515 3.89 17.74 -18.78
N ASP A 516 3.45 16.56 -18.35
CA ASP A 516 3.80 15.28 -18.99
C ASP A 516 3.28 15.22 -20.44
N LEU A 517 2.02 15.61 -20.64
CA LEU A 517 1.39 15.63 -21.97
C LEU A 517 2.00 16.69 -22.87
N LEU A 518 2.38 17.85 -22.32
CA LEU A 518 3.07 18.89 -23.06
C LEU A 518 4.45 18.42 -23.51
N GLN A 519 5.24 17.80 -22.64
CA GLN A 519 6.54 17.23 -23.00
C GLN A 519 6.42 16.19 -24.13
N ALA A 520 5.46 15.27 -24.02
CA ALA A 520 5.19 14.30 -25.07
C ALA A 520 4.82 14.97 -26.41
N ALA A 521 3.96 15.98 -26.38
CA ALA A 521 3.55 16.72 -27.56
C ALA A 521 4.71 17.46 -28.24
N LEU A 522 5.64 18.02 -27.45
CA LEU A 522 6.83 18.68 -27.97
C LEU A 522 7.75 17.69 -28.70
N VAL A 523 7.94 16.48 -28.14
CA VAL A 523 8.73 15.42 -28.80
C VAL A 523 8.07 14.94 -30.09
N LEU A 524 6.74 14.78 -30.12
CA LEU A 524 6.01 14.35 -31.32
C LEU A 524 5.99 15.39 -32.44
N ARG A 525 6.17 16.67 -32.11
CA ARG A 525 6.23 17.76 -33.08
C ARG A 525 7.63 18.04 -33.64
N ALA A 526 8.67 17.74 -32.86
CA ALA A 526 10.07 17.88 -33.25
C ALA A 526 10.41 16.86 -34.36
#